data_AF-A0A7D5YWJ3-F1
#
_entry.id   AF-A0A7D5YWJ3-F1
#
_cell.length_a   1.000
_cell.length_b   1.000
_cell.length_c   1.000
_cell.angle_alpha   90.00
_cell.angle_beta   90.00
_cell.angle_gamma   90.00
#
_symmetry.space_group_name_H-M   'P 1'
#
loop_
_entity.id
_entity.type
_entity.pdbx_description
1 polymer ?
#
loop_
_entity_poly.entity_id
_entity_poly.type
_entity_poly.pdbx_seq_one_letter_code
_entity_poly.pdbx_strand_id
1 'polypeptide(L)'
;MLFSSAFIAVTVAAASLACVLPPGALPNNIAEGFAIRVQNASFPVIHNRLLNQWAAGGGDQHLYLSPAGASARDLTLVDGVITQPSNGKTIRAVINGEYTAFDNTTKMFMTERGDPRAVYGVVRGCNPDTDEVQMELAFKGRADVTGGHLCVRLASGNRWEFRYSPPGNTAVDNPDRLCIKVTLAVVRIGDPVVQKLPPNVIRSSS
;
A
#
# COMPACT_ATOMS: atom_id res chain seq x y z
N MET A 1 -12.19 47.30 39.78
CA MET A 1 -11.96 45.92 39.31
C MET A 1 -10.88 46.02 38.24
N LEU A 2 -9.68 45.53 38.54
CA LEU A 2 -8.49 45.66 37.68
C LEU A 2 -8.48 44.59 36.59
N PHE A 3 -7.99 45.00 35.43
CA PHE A 3 -7.99 44.32 34.14
C PHE A 3 -7.24 42.97 34.16
N SER A 4 -7.75 42.00 33.40
CA SER A 4 -6.97 40.87 32.91
C SER A 4 -7.28 40.66 31.43
N SER A 5 -6.49 41.33 30.58
CA SER A 5 -6.45 41.04 29.15
C SER A 5 -5.48 39.89 28.94
N ALA A 6 -6.01 38.67 28.82
CA ALA A 6 -5.22 37.51 28.42
C ALA A 6 -4.90 37.62 26.92
N PHE A 7 -3.63 37.89 26.60
CA PHE A 7 -3.09 37.72 25.26
C PHE A 7 -3.01 36.22 24.94
N ILE A 8 -3.90 35.72 24.08
CA ILE A 8 -3.75 34.40 23.48
C ILE A 8 -2.77 34.55 22.32
N ALA A 9 -1.58 33.96 22.47
CA ALA A 9 -0.60 33.84 21.39
C ALA A 9 -1.17 32.93 20.29
N VAL A 10 -1.36 33.47 19.10
CA VAL A 10 -1.62 32.69 17.88
C VAL A 10 -0.31 32.03 17.48
N THR A 11 -0.20 30.72 17.69
CA THR A 11 0.88 29.93 17.09
C THR A 11 0.61 29.79 15.60
N VAL A 12 1.39 30.50 14.79
CA VAL A 12 1.45 30.25 13.35
C VAL A 12 2.16 28.91 13.17
N ALA A 13 1.40 27.84 12.94
CA ALA A 13 1.96 26.60 12.42
C ALA A 13 2.46 26.87 11.00
N ALA A 14 3.78 27.01 10.84
CA ALA A 14 4.40 27.02 9.53
C ALA A 14 4.26 25.62 8.91
N ALA A 15 3.15 25.37 8.22
CA ALA A 15 3.00 24.21 7.36
C ALA A 15 3.52 24.58 5.96
N SER A 16 4.80 24.29 5.69
CA SER A 16 5.42 24.41 4.37
C SER A 16 6.72 23.61 4.34
N LEU A 17 6.99 22.63 3.48
CA LEU A 17 6.33 22.09 2.27
C LEU A 17 6.62 20.58 2.22
N ALA A 18 5.61 19.76 1.94
CA ALA A 18 5.70 18.29 1.92
C ALA A 18 6.84 17.74 1.03
N CYS A 19 7.17 18.39 -0.08
CA CYS A 19 8.39 18.25 -0.90
C CYS A 19 8.10 18.96 -2.24
N VAL A 20 9.13 19.34 -3.01
CA VAL A 20 8.90 19.83 -4.37
C VAL A 20 8.94 18.65 -5.33
N LEU A 21 7.79 18.33 -5.93
CA LEU A 21 7.68 17.23 -6.88
C LEU A 21 8.27 17.61 -8.24
N PRO A 22 9.22 16.84 -8.79
CA PRO A 22 9.69 17.01 -10.15
C PRO A 22 8.52 16.88 -11.15
N PRO A 23 8.44 17.75 -12.16
CA PRO A 23 7.41 17.68 -13.19
C PRO A 23 7.60 16.48 -14.11
N GLY A 24 6.57 16.18 -14.91
CA GLY A 24 6.60 15.15 -15.95
C GLY A 24 5.89 13.86 -15.54
N ALA A 25 5.21 13.26 -16.51
CA ALA A 25 4.53 11.98 -16.33
C ALA A 25 5.54 10.84 -16.13
N LEU A 26 5.19 9.89 -15.26
CA LEU A 26 5.95 8.67 -15.08
C LEU A 26 5.36 7.55 -15.97
N PRO A 27 6.19 6.62 -16.45
CA PRO A 27 5.70 5.45 -17.17
C PRO A 27 4.84 4.58 -16.25
N ASN A 28 3.82 3.93 -16.82
CA ASN A 28 3.03 2.93 -16.08
C ASN A 28 3.74 1.55 -16.03
N ASN A 29 5.06 1.53 -16.22
CA ASN A 29 5.89 0.35 -16.22
C ASN A 29 7.08 0.57 -15.26
N ILE A 30 7.36 -0.43 -14.42
CA ILE A 30 8.52 -0.49 -13.53
C ILE A 30 9.12 -1.87 -13.73
N ALA A 31 10.22 -1.94 -14.49
CA ALA A 31 10.85 -3.19 -14.88
C ALA A 31 11.79 -3.73 -13.78
N GLU A 32 12.41 -2.85 -12.98
CA GLU A 32 13.24 -3.29 -11.87
C GLU A 32 12.39 -3.82 -10.72
N GLY A 33 12.89 -4.86 -10.05
CA GLY A 33 12.25 -5.42 -8.86
C GLY A 33 12.08 -4.39 -7.75
N PHE A 34 10.87 -4.30 -7.20
CA PHE A 34 10.56 -3.44 -6.07
C PHE A 34 9.75 -4.16 -4.98
N ALA A 35 9.77 -3.56 -3.79
CA ALA A 35 8.82 -3.86 -2.72
C ALA A 35 7.82 -2.70 -2.58
N ILE A 36 6.66 -3.00 -2.01
CA ILE A 36 5.68 -1.97 -1.66
C ILE A 36 5.76 -1.73 -0.16
N ARG A 37 5.88 -0.45 0.21
CA ARG A 37 5.77 0.01 1.59
C ARG A 37 4.46 0.76 1.77
N VAL A 38 3.70 0.36 2.78
CA VAL A 38 2.47 1.07 3.16
C VAL A 38 2.83 2.28 4.02
N GLN A 39 2.26 3.42 3.69
CA GLN A 39 2.37 4.64 4.49
C GLN A 39 0.98 5.15 4.86
N ASN A 40 0.78 5.32 6.16
CA ASN A 40 -0.27 6.13 6.76
C ASN A 40 0.18 6.57 8.16
N ALA A 41 0.71 7.79 8.30
CA ALA A 41 1.31 8.26 9.56
C ALA A 41 0.30 8.34 10.72
N SER A 42 -1.00 8.50 10.41
CA SER A 42 -2.08 8.49 11.40
C SER A 42 -2.38 7.10 11.95
N PHE A 43 -1.86 6.03 11.33
CA PHE A 43 -1.99 4.66 11.81
C PHE A 43 -0.61 3.98 11.96
N PRO A 44 0.12 4.25 13.05
CA PRO A 44 1.49 3.76 13.25
C PRO A 44 1.64 2.23 13.17
N VAL A 45 0.60 1.47 13.54
CA VAL A 45 0.61 -0.01 13.52
C VAL A 45 0.72 -0.61 12.11
N ILE A 46 0.34 0.15 11.08
CA ILE A 46 0.50 -0.25 9.66
C ILE A 46 1.58 0.55 8.93
N HIS A 47 1.93 1.73 9.45
CA HIS A 47 2.85 2.65 8.84
C HIS A 47 4.24 2.03 8.63
N ASN A 48 4.83 2.26 7.45
CA ASN A 48 6.13 1.75 7.02
C ASN A 48 6.29 0.22 6.97
N ARG A 49 5.20 -0.55 7.04
CA ARG A 49 5.24 -2.00 6.85
C ARG A 49 5.28 -2.35 5.37
N LEU A 50 5.99 -3.44 5.04
CA LEU A 50 6.10 -3.93 3.68
C LEU A 50 4.94 -4.84 3.33
N LEU A 51 4.55 -4.84 2.07
CA LEU A 51 3.70 -5.88 1.50
C LEU A 51 4.46 -7.20 1.47
N ASN A 52 3.83 -8.21 2.04
CA ASN A 52 4.23 -9.60 2.04
C ASN A 52 3.15 -10.45 1.36
N GLN A 53 3.55 -11.64 0.95
CA GLN A 53 2.72 -12.64 0.31
C GLN A 53 2.62 -13.90 1.14
N TRP A 54 1.42 -14.47 1.22
CA TRP A 54 1.19 -15.75 1.86
C TRP A 54 0.51 -16.69 0.87
N ALA A 55 1.14 -17.84 0.61
CA ALA A 55 0.58 -18.86 -0.26
C ALA A 55 -0.81 -19.32 0.24
N ALA A 56 -1.81 -19.12 -0.61
CA ALA A 56 -3.11 -19.75 -0.52
C ALA A 56 -3.17 -20.78 -1.66
N GLY A 57 -3.70 -21.97 -1.41
CA GLY A 57 -3.64 -23.09 -2.36
C GLY A 57 -4.05 -22.72 -3.80
N GLY A 58 -3.60 -23.49 -4.78
CA GLY A 58 -3.91 -23.22 -6.20
C GLY A 58 -3.04 -22.12 -6.84
N GLY A 59 -1.89 -21.80 -6.23
CA GLY A 59 -0.92 -20.82 -6.77
C GLY A 59 -1.20 -19.37 -6.39
N ASP A 60 -2.22 -19.12 -5.57
CA ASP A 60 -2.58 -17.78 -5.12
C ASP A 60 -1.65 -17.27 -4.02
N GLN A 61 -1.41 -15.97 -4.03
CA GLN A 61 -0.67 -15.28 -2.98
C GLN A 61 -1.56 -14.23 -2.33
N HIS A 62 -2.02 -14.50 -1.11
CA HIS A 62 -2.73 -13.51 -0.32
C HIS A 62 -1.77 -12.37 0.07
N LEU A 63 -2.27 -11.15 0.01
CA LEU A 63 -1.47 -9.96 0.31
C LEU A 63 -1.68 -9.54 1.77
N TYR A 64 -0.59 -9.45 2.52
CA TYR A 64 -0.57 -9.03 3.91
C TYR A 64 0.54 -8.01 4.18
N LEU A 65 0.50 -7.31 5.32
CA LEU A 65 1.64 -6.55 5.81
C LEU A 65 2.60 -7.42 6.61
N SER A 66 3.90 -7.24 6.39
CA SER A 66 4.99 -7.83 7.20
C SER A 66 4.74 -7.64 8.69
N PRO A 67 4.91 -8.62 9.58
CA PRO A 67 5.65 -9.86 9.35
C PRO A 67 4.82 -11.03 8.82
N ALA A 68 3.52 -10.84 8.54
CA ALA A 68 2.68 -11.93 8.05
C ALA A 68 3.04 -12.26 6.59
N GLY A 69 3.36 -13.53 6.30
CA GLY A 69 3.75 -13.99 4.97
C GLY A 69 5.23 -13.75 4.65
N ALA A 70 5.65 -14.23 3.48
CA ALA A 70 6.99 -14.05 2.93
C ALA A 70 7.15 -12.67 2.27
N SER A 71 8.37 -12.15 2.23
CA SER A 71 8.65 -10.84 1.63
C SER A 71 8.44 -10.86 0.11
N ALA A 72 7.79 -9.82 -0.43
CA ALA A 72 7.58 -9.63 -1.87
C ALA A 72 8.39 -8.42 -2.34
N ARG A 73 9.60 -8.65 -2.86
CA ARG A 73 10.59 -7.59 -3.19
C ARG A 73 11.00 -7.55 -4.66
N ASP A 74 10.56 -8.52 -5.41
CA ASP A 74 10.77 -8.73 -6.85
C ASP A 74 9.49 -8.43 -7.64
N LEU A 75 8.63 -7.55 -7.10
CA LEU A 75 7.46 -7.06 -7.82
C LEU A 75 7.91 -6.19 -8.99
N THR A 76 7.14 -6.23 -10.05
CA THR A 76 7.25 -5.34 -11.21
C THR A 76 5.90 -4.71 -11.50
N LEU A 77 5.88 -3.67 -12.33
CA LEU A 77 4.66 -3.06 -12.82
C LEU A 77 4.65 -3.17 -14.34
N VAL A 78 3.63 -3.84 -14.89
CA VAL A 78 3.46 -4.02 -16.34
C VAL A 78 2.10 -3.45 -16.73
N ASP A 79 2.11 -2.41 -17.55
CA ASP A 79 0.92 -1.67 -18.00
C ASP A 79 -0.03 -1.30 -16.85
N GLY A 80 0.56 -0.83 -15.75
CA GLY A 80 -0.19 -0.44 -14.55
C GLY A 80 -0.68 -1.59 -13.69
N VAL A 81 -0.29 -2.84 -13.94
CA VAL A 81 -0.65 -4.00 -13.10
C VAL A 81 0.60 -4.52 -12.38
N ILE A 82 0.51 -4.72 -11.07
CA ILE A 82 1.60 -5.32 -10.30
C ILE A 82 1.74 -6.78 -10.71
N THR A 83 2.94 -7.21 -11.08
CA THR A 83 3.24 -8.58 -11.49
C THR A 83 4.47 -9.14 -10.79
N GLN A 84 4.57 -10.47 -10.72
CA GLN A 84 5.72 -11.17 -10.17
C GLN A 84 5.90 -12.53 -10.85
N PRO A 85 7.14 -12.95 -11.16
CA PRO A 85 7.43 -14.33 -11.50
C PRO A 85 7.16 -15.26 -10.32
N SER A 86 6.45 -16.37 -10.54
CA SER A 86 6.20 -17.40 -9.54
C SER A 86 6.07 -18.75 -10.22
N ASN A 87 6.93 -19.71 -9.85
CA ASN A 87 6.92 -21.09 -10.36
C ASN A 87 6.84 -21.20 -11.90
N GLY A 88 7.66 -20.42 -12.61
CA GLY A 88 7.70 -20.42 -14.08
C GLY A 88 6.52 -19.70 -14.76
N LYS A 89 5.65 -19.05 -13.98
CA LYS A 89 4.51 -18.27 -14.47
C LYS A 89 4.59 -16.83 -13.95
N THR A 90 3.71 -15.97 -14.46
CA THR A 90 3.53 -14.61 -13.94
C THR A 90 2.22 -14.52 -13.19
N ILE A 91 2.29 -14.19 -11.91
CA ILE A 91 1.12 -13.84 -11.10
C ILE A 91 0.93 -12.32 -11.11
N ARG A 92 -0.32 -11.87 -10.98
CA ARG A 92 -0.72 -10.47 -11.10
C ARG A 92 -1.61 -10.07 -9.94
N ALA A 93 -1.52 -8.83 -9.48
CA ALA A 93 -2.42 -8.30 -8.46
C ALA A 93 -3.84 -8.14 -9.00
N VAL A 94 -4.80 -8.75 -8.30
CA VAL A 94 -6.21 -8.80 -8.68
C VAL A 94 -7.11 -8.47 -7.50
N ILE A 95 -8.36 -8.12 -7.84
CA ILE A 95 -9.42 -7.82 -6.89
C ILE A 95 -10.60 -8.73 -7.21
N ASN A 96 -10.61 -9.90 -6.59
CA ASN A 96 -11.71 -10.86 -6.71
C ASN A 96 -11.67 -11.96 -5.64
N GLY A 97 -11.03 -11.70 -4.50
CA GLY A 97 -10.80 -12.77 -3.53
C GLY A 97 -12.08 -13.07 -2.77
N GLU A 98 -12.23 -12.42 -1.62
CA GLU A 98 -13.40 -12.53 -0.77
C GLU A 98 -14.07 -11.16 -0.71
N TYR A 99 -15.34 -11.10 -1.10
CA TYR A 99 -16.19 -9.94 -0.82
C TYR A 99 -16.68 -10.02 0.63
N THR A 100 -16.56 -8.92 1.37
CA THR A 100 -17.09 -8.82 2.73
C THR A 100 -18.18 -7.75 2.78
N ALA A 101 -19.42 -8.18 2.97
CA ALA A 101 -20.58 -7.28 3.00
C ALA A 101 -20.55 -6.27 4.15
N PHE A 102 -19.91 -6.63 5.27
CA PHE A 102 -19.86 -5.81 6.49
C PHE A 102 -19.21 -4.43 6.27
N ASP A 103 -18.15 -4.37 5.46
CA ASP A 103 -17.43 -3.13 5.12
C ASP A 103 -17.44 -2.83 3.61
N ASN A 104 -18.19 -3.63 2.84
CA ASN A 104 -18.31 -3.54 1.40
C ASN A 104 -16.95 -3.52 0.68
N THR A 105 -15.99 -4.31 1.17
CA THR A 105 -14.66 -4.44 0.56
C THR A 105 -14.47 -5.78 -0.15
N THR A 106 -13.53 -5.81 -1.09
CA THR A 106 -13.10 -7.05 -1.77
C THR A 106 -11.63 -7.30 -1.52
N LYS A 107 -11.27 -8.53 -1.12
CA LYS A 107 -9.89 -8.92 -0.87
C LYS A 107 -9.04 -8.92 -2.14
N MET A 108 -7.81 -8.43 -1.98
CA MET A 108 -6.77 -8.47 -2.99
C MET A 108 -5.86 -9.68 -2.80
N PHE A 109 -5.40 -10.23 -3.91
CA PHE A 109 -4.42 -11.31 -3.93
C PHE A 109 -3.65 -11.26 -5.25
N MET A 110 -2.59 -12.05 -5.39
CA MET A 110 -1.89 -12.25 -6.65
C MET A 110 -2.12 -13.65 -7.18
N THR A 111 -2.38 -13.78 -8.48
CA THR A 111 -2.68 -15.06 -9.13
C THR A 111 -2.32 -15.04 -10.61
N GLU A 112 -2.15 -16.23 -11.19
CA GLU A 112 -1.99 -16.40 -12.64
C GLU A 112 -3.31 -16.23 -13.41
N ARG A 113 -4.45 -16.38 -12.71
CA ARG A 113 -5.79 -16.35 -13.30
C ARG A 113 -6.14 -14.99 -13.93
N GLY A 114 -7.17 -15.01 -14.77
CA GLY A 114 -7.74 -13.85 -15.48
C GLY A 114 -8.60 -12.91 -14.62
N ASP A 115 -8.51 -12.97 -13.29
CA ASP A 115 -9.33 -12.17 -12.38
C ASP A 115 -9.16 -10.64 -12.62
N PRO A 116 -10.20 -9.83 -12.31
CA PRO A 116 -10.16 -8.37 -12.44
C PRO A 116 -8.90 -7.74 -11.84
N ARG A 117 -8.11 -7.05 -12.67
CA ARG A 117 -6.81 -6.50 -12.28
C ARG A 117 -6.96 -5.28 -11.37
N ALA A 118 -6.07 -5.15 -10.39
CA ALA A 118 -5.83 -3.89 -9.73
C ALA A 118 -4.96 -3.03 -10.65
N VAL A 119 -5.49 -1.88 -11.08
CA VAL A 119 -4.82 -0.99 -12.04
C VAL A 119 -4.28 0.24 -11.32
N TYR A 120 -3.05 0.60 -11.63
CA TYR A 120 -2.31 1.70 -11.02
C TYR A 120 -1.73 2.63 -12.10
N GLY A 121 -1.53 3.89 -11.72
CA GLY A 121 -0.52 4.75 -12.32
C GLY A 121 0.69 4.87 -11.41
N VAL A 122 1.80 5.36 -11.96
CA VAL A 122 2.96 5.75 -11.15
C VAL A 122 2.93 7.26 -10.97
N VAL A 123 3.07 7.72 -9.73
CA VAL A 123 3.13 9.14 -9.39
C VAL A 123 4.34 9.41 -8.50
N ARG A 124 4.69 10.69 -8.36
CA ARG A 124 5.61 11.15 -7.32
C ARG A 124 4.79 11.65 -6.14
N GLY A 125 5.23 11.30 -4.94
CA GLY A 125 4.71 11.86 -3.71
C GLY A 125 5.84 12.18 -2.76
N CYS A 126 5.47 12.59 -1.55
CA CYS A 126 6.41 12.96 -0.51
C CYS A 126 6.37 11.94 0.60
N ASN A 127 7.54 11.47 1.02
CA ASN A 127 7.64 10.60 2.18
C ASN A 127 7.17 11.39 3.42
N PRO A 128 6.13 10.95 4.14
CA PRO A 128 5.56 11.69 5.26
C PRO A 128 6.49 11.79 6.48
N ASP A 129 7.58 11.01 6.52
CA ASP A 129 8.54 11.03 7.62
C ASP A 129 9.80 11.87 7.33
N THR A 130 10.15 12.02 6.06
CA THR A 130 11.44 12.63 5.65
C THR A 130 11.29 13.81 4.70
N ASP A 131 10.08 14.07 4.19
CA ASP A 131 9.79 15.04 3.13
C ASP A 131 10.65 14.85 1.87
N GLU A 132 11.17 13.63 1.66
CA GLU A 132 11.90 13.26 0.46
C GLU A 132 10.91 12.84 -0.64
N VAL A 133 11.23 13.19 -1.89
CA VAL A 133 10.45 12.73 -3.05
C VAL A 133 10.56 11.21 -3.17
N GLN A 134 9.43 10.54 -3.32
CA GLN A 134 9.35 9.09 -3.54
C GLN A 134 8.44 8.77 -4.73
N MET A 135 8.55 7.55 -5.26
CA MET A 135 7.58 7.01 -6.21
C MET A 135 6.46 6.29 -5.46
N GLU A 136 5.23 6.45 -5.95
CA GLU A 136 4.04 5.82 -5.38
C GLU A 136 3.20 5.17 -6.48
N LEU A 137 2.45 4.13 -6.10
CA LEU A 137 1.44 3.54 -6.95
C LEU A 137 0.08 4.20 -6.66
N ALA A 138 -0.37 5.03 -7.59
CA ALA A 138 -1.70 5.66 -7.53
C ALA A 138 -2.74 4.69 -8.08
N PHE A 139 -3.61 4.18 -7.21
CA PHE A 139 -4.68 3.28 -7.62
C PHE A 139 -5.67 3.97 -8.57
N LYS A 140 -5.97 3.34 -9.71
CA LYS A 140 -6.89 3.85 -10.73
C LYS A 140 -8.22 3.12 -10.74
N GLY A 141 -8.23 1.82 -10.46
CA GLY A 141 -9.47 1.05 -10.54
C GLY A 141 -9.28 -0.46 -10.50
N ARG A 142 -10.42 -1.15 -10.57
CA ARG A 142 -10.56 -2.60 -10.66
C ARG A 142 -11.07 -2.94 -12.05
N ALA A 143 -10.20 -3.44 -12.92
CA ALA A 143 -10.53 -3.69 -14.33
C ALA A 143 -11.29 -2.48 -14.92
N ASP A 144 -12.56 -2.67 -15.26
CA ASP A 144 -13.45 -1.71 -15.92
C ASP A 144 -14.08 -0.69 -14.94
N VAL A 145 -13.94 -0.93 -13.62
CA VAL A 145 -14.48 -0.04 -12.57
C VAL A 145 -13.41 0.98 -12.18
N THR A 146 -13.65 2.24 -12.56
CA THR A 146 -12.75 3.36 -12.22
C THR A 146 -12.97 3.85 -10.79
N GLY A 147 -11.87 4.16 -10.11
CA GLY A 147 -11.86 4.76 -8.78
C GLY A 147 -12.01 3.75 -7.63
N GLY A 148 -12.33 4.29 -6.46
CA GLY A 148 -12.23 3.59 -5.18
C GLY A 148 -10.83 3.80 -4.58
N HIS A 149 -10.48 2.99 -3.61
CA HIS A 149 -9.15 3.03 -3.00
C HIS A 149 -8.73 1.67 -2.47
N LEU A 150 -7.41 1.52 -2.30
CA LEU A 150 -6.86 0.42 -1.55
C LEU A 150 -6.70 0.78 -0.09
N CYS A 151 -6.85 -0.23 0.73
CA CYS A 151 -6.74 -0.11 2.15
C CYS A 151 -6.19 -1.39 2.76
N VAL A 152 -5.84 -1.30 4.03
CA VAL A 152 -5.49 -2.45 4.85
C VAL A 152 -6.49 -2.61 5.97
N ARG A 153 -6.87 -3.86 6.24
CA ARG A 153 -7.84 -4.20 7.27
C ARG A 153 -7.26 -5.29 8.16
N LEU A 154 -7.56 -5.21 9.46
CA LEU A 154 -7.22 -6.27 10.39
C LEU A 154 -8.04 -7.54 10.07
N ALA A 155 -7.35 -8.66 9.98
CA ALA A 155 -7.91 -9.99 9.76
C ALA A 155 -7.54 -10.92 10.93
N SER A 156 -8.09 -12.14 10.91
CA SER A 156 -7.82 -13.17 11.92
C SER A 156 -6.32 -13.38 12.14
N GLY A 157 -5.93 -13.60 13.39
CA GLY A 157 -4.53 -13.84 13.76
C GLY A 157 -3.65 -12.59 13.74
N ASN A 158 -4.25 -11.40 13.92
CA ASN A 158 -3.57 -10.10 13.95
C ASN A 158 -2.77 -9.79 12.66
N ARG A 159 -3.32 -10.20 11.51
CA ARG A 159 -2.72 -10.01 10.19
C ARG A 159 -3.44 -8.88 9.48
N TRP A 160 -2.70 -8.01 8.81
CA TRP A 160 -3.27 -6.88 8.09
C TRP A 160 -3.31 -7.22 6.62
N GLU A 161 -4.50 -7.36 6.05
CA GLU A 161 -4.69 -7.79 4.66
C GLU A 161 -5.07 -6.63 3.75
N PHE A 162 -4.69 -6.73 2.47
CA PHE A 162 -5.05 -5.73 1.47
C PHE A 162 -6.47 -5.94 0.96
N ARG A 163 -7.21 -4.84 0.91
CA ARG A 163 -8.61 -4.77 0.51
C ARG A 163 -8.80 -3.63 -0.49
N TYR A 164 -9.76 -3.81 -1.38
CA TYR A 164 -10.30 -2.77 -2.26
C TYR A 164 -11.63 -2.29 -1.72
N SER A 165 -11.79 -0.99 -1.59
CA SER A 165 -13.06 -0.32 -1.30
C SER A 165 -13.55 0.39 -2.57
N PRO A 166 -14.77 0.10 -3.06
CA PRO A 166 -15.28 0.70 -4.28
C PRO A 166 -15.59 2.20 -4.13
N PRO A 167 -15.74 2.94 -5.24
CA PRO A 167 -16.16 4.34 -5.21
C PRO A 167 -17.43 4.54 -4.38
N GLY A 168 -17.46 5.61 -3.57
CA GLY A 168 -18.64 5.98 -2.78
C GLY A 168 -18.94 5.06 -1.59
N ASN A 169 -18.07 4.11 -1.26
CA ASN A 169 -18.27 3.25 -0.11
C ASN A 169 -18.03 4.01 1.20
N THR A 170 -19.11 4.36 1.91
CA THR A 170 -19.07 5.03 3.22
C THR A 170 -19.01 4.05 4.39
N ALA A 171 -19.15 2.74 4.15
CA ALA A 171 -19.10 1.73 5.21
C ALA A 171 -17.72 1.67 5.91
N VAL A 172 -16.67 2.12 5.21
CA VAL A 172 -15.29 2.14 5.71
C VAL A 172 -14.97 3.35 6.60
N ASP A 173 -15.86 4.34 6.64
CA ASP A 173 -15.73 5.51 7.52
C ASP A 173 -16.11 5.16 8.97
N ASN A 174 -16.67 3.98 9.19
CA ASN A 174 -16.96 3.48 10.53
C ASN A 174 -15.66 3.00 11.21
N PRO A 175 -15.29 3.54 12.39
CA PRO A 175 -14.08 3.18 13.12
C PRO A 175 -14.00 1.70 13.54
N ASP A 176 -15.12 0.98 13.60
CA ASP A 176 -15.15 -0.46 13.92
C ASP A 176 -14.98 -1.34 12.67
N ARG A 177 -14.98 -0.74 11.47
CA ARG A 177 -15.00 -1.44 10.17
C ARG A 177 -13.79 -1.10 9.31
N LEU A 178 -12.78 -0.49 9.93
CA LEU A 178 -11.72 0.25 9.25
C LEU A 178 -10.99 -0.57 8.19
N CYS A 179 -11.32 -0.25 6.95
CA CYS A 179 -10.46 -0.40 5.80
C CYS A 179 -9.60 0.86 5.75
N ILE A 180 -8.43 0.82 6.39
CA ILE A 180 -7.55 1.97 6.57
C ILE A 180 -6.92 2.30 5.23
N LYS A 181 -7.28 3.44 4.63
CA LYS A 181 -6.69 3.90 3.37
C LYS A 181 -5.18 4.08 3.51
N VAL A 182 -4.43 3.71 2.49
CA VAL A 182 -2.95 3.73 2.52
C VAL A 182 -2.36 4.34 1.26
N THR A 183 -1.18 4.94 1.40
CA THR A 183 -0.27 5.22 0.30
C THR A 183 0.62 4.00 0.06
N LEU A 184 0.87 3.67 -1.21
CA LEU A 184 1.74 2.57 -1.62
C LEU A 184 3.04 3.15 -2.18
N ALA A 185 4.05 3.29 -1.34
CA ALA A 185 5.38 3.75 -1.75
C ALA A 185 6.17 2.59 -2.39
N VAL A 186 6.79 2.87 -3.53
CA VAL A 186 7.69 1.94 -4.23
C VAL A 186 9.07 2.02 -3.60
N VAL A 187 9.62 0.88 -3.19
CA VAL A 187 10.96 0.77 -2.62
C VAL A 187 11.81 -0.10 -3.51
N ARG A 188 12.85 0.46 -4.14
CA ARG A 188 13.74 -0.27 -5.04
C ARG A 188 14.75 -1.10 -4.25
N ILE A 189 15.15 -2.24 -4.82
CA ILE A 189 16.28 -3.03 -4.28
C ILE A 189 17.56 -2.20 -4.44
N GLY A 190 18.02 -1.58 -3.34
CA GLY A 190 19.19 -0.70 -3.32
C GLY A 190 18.96 0.60 -2.55
N ASP A 191 17.70 0.99 -2.32
CA ASP A 191 17.40 2.19 -1.55
C ASP A 191 17.88 2.02 -0.09
N PRO A 192 18.59 3.00 0.49
CA PRO A 192 19.11 2.91 1.86
C PRO A 192 18.00 2.67 2.91
N VAL A 193 16.75 3.03 2.57
CA VAL A 193 15.57 2.80 3.41
C VAL A 193 15.19 1.33 3.55
N VAL A 194 15.73 0.42 2.73
CA VAL A 194 15.65 -1.04 2.93
C VAL A 194 16.58 -1.50 4.04
N GLN A 195 17.76 -0.89 4.16
CA GLN A 195 18.84 -1.38 5.04
C GLN A 195 18.58 -1.11 6.53
N LYS A 196 17.56 -0.32 6.86
CA LYS A 196 17.17 0.00 8.24
C LYS A 196 16.17 -0.99 8.86
N LEU A 197 15.70 -1.98 8.10
CA LEU A 197 14.97 -3.12 8.67
C LEU A 197 15.99 -4.17 9.13
N PRO A 198 15.88 -4.71 10.35
CA PRO A 198 16.87 -5.63 10.89
C PRO A 198 17.05 -6.83 9.93
N PRO A 199 18.27 -7.11 9.46
CA PRO A 199 18.53 -8.29 8.65
C PRO A 199 18.50 -9.50 9.57
N ASN A 200 17.33 -10.13 9.74
CA ASN A 200 17.23 -11.45 10.37
C ASN A 200 15.93 -12.15 9.95
N VAL A 201 15.95 -12.78 8.77
CA VAL A 201 15.75 -14.24 8.67
C VAL A 201 16.56 -14.70 7.45
N ILE A 202 17.77 -15.15 7.72
CA ILE A 202 18.60 -15.90 6.78
C ILE A 202 17.88 -17.22 6.48
N ARG A 203 17.98 -17.64 5.21
CA ARG A 203 17.80 -19.00 4.71
C ARG A 203 17.94 -20.08 5.79
N SER A 204 16.95 -20.96 5.89
CA SER A 204 17.22 -22.35 6.23
C SER A 204 16.77 -23.18 5.03
N SER A 205 17.77 -23.58 4.26
CA SER A 205 17.71 -24.75 3.39
C SER A 205 17.66 -25.99 4.28
N SER A 206 16.62 -26.80 4.10
CA SER A 206 16.58 -28.25 4.32
C SER A 206 15.71 -28.84 3.23
#